data_AF-A0A2V7FKV0-F1
#
_entry.id   AF-A0A2V7FKV0-F1
#
_cell.length_a   1.000
_cell.length_b   1.000
_cell.length_c   1.000
_cell.angle_alpha   90.00
_cell.angle_beta   90.00
_cell.angle_gamma   90.00
#
_symmetry.space_group_name_H-M   'P 1'
#
loop_
_entity.id
_entity.type
_entity.pdbx_description
1 polymer ?
#
loop_
_entity_poly.entity_id
_entity_poly.type
_entity_poly.pdbx_seq_one_letter_code
_entity_poly.pdbx_strand_id
1 'polypeptide(L)' 'MPDSVTRRRETAIAEVRNALAAARCAARLGALVTDELVVWELLCSVIEQTERAERGLTPLLF' A
#
# COMPACT_ATOMS: atom_id res chain seq x y z
N MET A 1 -14.84 6.79 24.67
CA MET A 1 -13.67 5.98 24.31
C MET A 1 -14.12 4.95 23.29
N PRO A 2 -13.44 4.78 22.14
CA PRO A 2 -13.77 3.69 21.21
C PRO A 2 -13.56 2.34 21.91
N ASP A 3 -14.44 1.38 21.62
CA ASP A 3 -14.36 0.01 22.14
C ASP A 3 -13.02 -0.64 21.73
N SER A 4 -12.53 -1.53 22.58
CA SER A 4 -11.29 -2.31 22.37
C SER A 4 -11.26 -3.03 21.01
N VAL A 5 -12.42 -3.47 20.52
CA VAL A 5 -12.58 -4.09 19.19
C VAL A 5 -12.34 -3.07 18.07
N THR A 6 -12.93 -1.88 18.18
CA THR A 6 -12.73 -0.77 17.23
C THR A 6 -11.25 -0.37 17.15
N ARG A 7 -10.58 -0.23 18.31
CA ARG A 7 -9.17 0.14 18.35
C ARG A 7 -8.28 -0.91 17.69
N ARG A 8 -8.52 -2.21 17.93
CA ARG A 8 -7.77 -3.30 17.27
C ARG A 8 -7.96 -3.29 15.76
N ARG A 9 -9.18 -3.05 15.29
CA ARG A 9 -9.49 -2.94 13.86
C ARG A 9 -8.76 -1.76 13.23
N GLU A 10 -8.80 -0.59 13.85
CA GLU A 10 -8.08 0.60 13.38
C GLU A 10 -6.56 0.36 13.32
N THR A 11 -5.98 -0.28 14.33
CA THR A 11 -4.56 -0.66 14.35
C THR A 11 -4.22 -1.59 13.19
N ALA A 12 -5.00 -2.64 12.97
CA ALA A 12 -4.77 -3.58 11.86
C ALA A 12 -4.86 -2.88 10.49
N ILE A 13 -5.83 -1.98 10.30
CA ILE A 13 -5.95 -1.22 9.06
C ILE A 13 -4.75 -0.27 8.87
N ALA A 14 -4.29 0.38 9.93
CA ALA A 14 -3.12 1.26 9.89
C ALA A 14 -1.83 0.48 9.54
N GLU A 15 -1.65 -0.72 10.09
CA GLU A 15 -0.54 -1.61 9.75
C GLU A 15 -0.55 -2.01 8.27
N VAL A 16 -1.71 -2.40 7.73
CA VAL A 16 -1.84 -2.75 6.30
C VAL A 16 -1.56 -1.53 5.42
N ARG A 17 -2.06 -0.35 5.78
CA ARG A 17 -1.75 0.90 5.04
C ARG A 17 -0.26 1.20 5.02
N ASN A 18 0.43 1.06 6.15
CA ASN A 18 1.87 1.26 6.24
C ASN A 18 2.64 0.26 5.38
N ALA A 19 2.24 -1.02 5.38
CA ALA A 19 2.84 -2.04 4.53
C ALA A 19 2.66 -1.73 3.03
N LEU A 20 1.47 -1.28 2.62
CA LEU A 20 1.21 -0.86 1.23
C LEU A 20 2.03 0.36 0.83
N ALA A 21 2.16 1.35 1.73
CA ALA A 21 2.99 2.53 1.49
C ALA A 21 4.48 2.15 1.33
N ALA A 22 4.98 1.22 2.15
CA ALA A 22 6.34 0.69 2.03
C ALA A 22 6.54 -0.08 0.71
N ALA A 23 5.60 -0.94 0.31
CA ALA A 23 5.65 -1.67 -0.94
C ALA A 23 5.67 -0.74 -2.17
N ARG A 24 4.83 0.31 -2.15
CA ARG A 24 4.82 1.35 -3.19
C ARG A 24 6.12 2.13 -3.25
N CYS A 25 6.71 2.47 -2.10
CA CYS A 25 8.01 3.12 -2.04
C CYS A 25 9.10 2.24 -2.66
N ALA A 26 9.17 0.97 -2.29
CA ALA A 26 10.12 0.01 -2.83
C ALA A 26 9.93 -0.16 -4.36
N ALA A 27 8.69 -0.26 -4.84
CA ALA A 27 8.42 -0.39 -6.26
C ALA A 27 8.84 0.86 -7.06
N ARG A 28 8.61 2.06 -6.52
CA ARG A 28 9.08 3.32 -7.12
C ARG A 28 10.61 3.38 -7.18
N LEU A 29 11.29 2.97 -6.12
CA LEU A 29 12.75 2.90 -6.11
C LEU A 29 13.27 1.89 -7.14
N GLY A 30 12.67 0.71 -7.23
CA GLY A 30 13.00 -0.29 -8.25
C GLY A 30 12.82 0.24 -9.67
N ALA A 31 11.75 0.99 -9.92
CA ALA A 31 11.44 1.53 -11.24
C ALA A 31 12.43 2.63 -11.67
N LEU A 32 13.05 3.33 -10.72
CA LEU A 32 14.07 4.34 -10.99
C LEU A 32 15.44 3.75 -11.35
N VAL A 33 15.72 2.51 -10.95
CA VAL A 33 17.05 1.90 -11.09
C VAL A 33 17.09 0.77 -12.12
N THR A 34 15.95 0.37 -12.67
CA THR A 34 15.86 -0.70 -13.67
C THR A 34 16.01 -0.17 -15.09
N ASP A 35 16.86 -0.81 -15.88
CA ASP A 35 17.00 -0.56 -17.33
C ASP A 35 16.14 -1.52 -18.16
N GLU A 36 15.56 -2.54 -17.52
CA GLU A 36 14.69 -3.51 -18.19
C GLU A 36 13.24 -3.00 -18.27
N LEU A 37 12.75 -2.80 -19.50
CA LEU A 37 11.38 -2.33 -19.77
C LEU A 37 10.31 -3.20 -19.09
N VAL A 38 10.46 -4.53 -19.17
CA VAL A 38 9.51 -5.48 -18.56
C VAL A 38 9.45 -5.33 -17.04
N VAL A 39 10.61 -5.11 -16.40
CA VAL A 39 10.68 -4.89 -14.96
C VAL A 39 10.03 -3.55 -14.60
N TRP A 40 10.26 -2.50 -15.39
CA TRP A 40 9.62 -1.21 -15.20
C TRP A 40 8.09 -1.31 -15.29
N GLU A 41 7.56 -1.97 -16.32
CA GLU A 41 6.11 -2.17 -16.51
C GLU A 41 5.48 -2.96 -15.35
N LEU A 42 6.17 -4.01 -14.89
CA LEU A 42 5.74 -4.79 -13.73
C LEU A 42 5.67 -3.91 -12.47
N LEU A 43 6.69 -3.08 -12.24
CA LEU A 43 6.73 -2.19 -11.08
C LEU A 43 5.66 -1.10 -11.13
N CYS A 44 5.38 -0.55 -12.32
CA CYS A 44 4.25 0.36 -12.53
C CYS A 44 2.91 -0.32 -12.20
N SER A 45 2.72 -1.58 -12.62
CA SER A 45 1.52 -2.35 -12.27
C SER A 45 1.40 -2.57 -10.76
N VAL A 46 2.50 -2.94 -10.09
CA VAL A 46 2.54 -3.09 -8.62
C VAL A 46 2.20 -1.78 -7.91
N ILE A 47 2.70 -0.63 -8.39
CA ILE A 47 2.35 0.68 -7.86
C ILE A 47 0.83 0.93 -8.01
N GLU A 48 0.26 0.69 -9.18
CA GLU A 48 -1.18 0.88 -9.40
C GLU A 48 -2.03 0.00 -8.47
N GLN A 49 -1.68 -1.29 -8.33
CA GLN A 49 -2.41 -2.21 -7.48
C GLN A 49 -2.29 -1.85 -6.00
N THR A 50 -1.12 -1.41 -5.54
CA THR A 50 -0.94 -0.95 -4.15
C THR A 50 -1.71 0.34 -3.86
N GLU A 51 -1.77 1.28 -4.80
CA GLU A 51 -2.60 2.49 -4.67
C GLU A 51 -4.09 2.19 -4.71
N ARG A 52 -4.53 1.21 -5.51
CA ARG A 52 -5.92 0.72 -5.50
C ARG A 52 -6.26 0.06 -4.15
N ALA A 53 -5.38 -0.78 -3.63
CA ALA A 53 -5.57 -1.41 -2.32
C ALA A 53 -5.64 -0.37 -1.19
N GLU A 54 -4.75 0.63 -1.19
CA GLU A 54 -4.75 1.70 -0.18
C GLU A 54 -6.05 2.51 -0.21
N ARG A 55 -6.57 2.84 -1.41
CA ARG A 55 -7.88 3.48 -1.57
C ARG A 55 -9.03 2.64 -1.02
N GLY A 56 -8.98 1.32 -1.18
CA GLY A 56 -9.98 0.40 -0.64
C GLY A 56 -10.01 0.33 0.89
N LEU A 57 -8.94 0.73 1.57
CA LEU A 57 -8.87 0.79 3.04
C LEU A 57 -9.44 2.10 3.62
N THR A 58 -9.49 3.18 2.84
CA THR A 58 -9.98 4.49 3.30
C THR A 58 -11.40 4.44 3.90
N PRO A 59 -12.38 3.72 3.31
CA PRO A 59 -13.71 3.59 3.89
C PRO A 59 -13.77 2.77 5.19
N LEU A 60 -12.70 2.06 5.57
CA LEU A 60 -12.69 1.20 6.75
C LEU A 60 -12.23 1.92 8.02
N LEU A 61 -11.72 3.15 7.89
CA LEU A 61 -11.23 4.00 8.99
C LEU A 61 -12.28 4.98 9.51
N PHE A 62 -13.44 5.10 8.86
CA PHE A 62 -14.52 6.02 9.18
C PHE A 62 -15.84 5.29 9.40
#